data_AF-A0A0H5C2R6-F1
#
_entry.id   AF-A0A0H5C2R6-F1
#
_cell.length_a   1.000
_cell.length_b   1.000
_cell.length_c   1.000
_cell.angle_alpha   90.00
_cell.angle_beta   90.00
_cell.angle_gamma   90.00
#
_symmetry.space_group_name_H-M   'P 1'
#
loop_
_entity.id
_entity.type
_entity.pdbx_description
1 polymer ?
#
loop_
_entity_poly.entity_id
_entity_poly.type
_entity_poly.pdbx_seq_one_letter_code
_entity_poly.pdbx_strand_id
1 'polypeptide(L)'
;MSGLGIKLGSLFIRQISKPISNIIKAHAQQHEYFRKICISVAQKVHKTDITVRMRLLGEEGTAKVRPLNDKRAIETGATFLSETFVFAVAGSIVVFEAYRQRQKELTRRETVEDDIKTLQHEIEYLKRKLREYNVRLDDYTPLKDLNPKVLRLDENGDSVDLTVQVQELNDRLDALERVDTAKEGDAEEKK
;
A
#
# COMPACT_ATOMS: atom_id res chain seq x y z
N MET A 1 21.28 -11.83 -0.91
CA MET A 1 21.35 -10.62 -1.77
C MET A 1 22.78 -10.12 -1.79
N SER A 2 23.37 -10.04 -2.96
CA SER A 2 24.83 -10.00 -3.19
C SER A 2 25.49 -8.72 -2.66
N GLY A 3 26.54 -8.85 -1.84
CA GLY A 3 27.32 -7.72 -1.30
C GLY A 3 27.96 -6.81 -2.36
N LEU A 4 27.97 -7.23 -3.62
CA LEU A 4 28.35 -6.40 -4.77
C LEU A 4 27.36 -5.24 -5.01
N GLY A 5 26.06 -5.45 -4.84
CA GLY A 5 25.05 -4.39 -5.01
C GLY A 5 25.21 -3.27 -3.98
N ILE A 6 25.49 -3.63 -2.72
CA ILE A 6 25.74 -2.66 -1.64
C ILE A 6 27.02 -1.85 -1.90
N LYS A 7 28.08 -2.49 -2.41
CA LYS A 7 29.34 -1.83 -2.75
C LYS A 7 29.20 -0.89 -3.95
N LEU A 8 28.50 -1.31 -4.99
CA LEU A 8 28.24 -0.47 -6.17
C LEU A 8 27.32 0.72 -5.83
N GLY A 9 26.27 0.48 -5.04
CA GLY A 9 25.38 1.56 -4.58
C GLY A 9 26.10 2.61 -3.74
N SER A 10 26.93 2.19 -2.78
CA SER A 10 27.69 3.14 -1.94
C SER A 10 28.77 3.92 -2.71
N LEU A 11 29.37 3.32 -3.75
CA LEU A 11 30.25 4.02 -4.69
C LEU A 11 29.50 5.05 -5.53
N PHE A 12 28.33 4.70 -6.05
CA PHE A 12 27.51 5.58 -6.88
C PHE A 12 27.04 6.81 -6.09
N ILE A 13 26.60 6.62 -4.85
CA ILE A 13 26.25 7.71 -3.92
C ILE A 13 27.44 8.66 -3.71
N ARG A 14 28.64 8.13 -3.46
CA ARG A 14 29.85 8.95 -3.33
C ARG A 14 30.22 9.70 -4.61
N GLN A 15 30.01 9.07 -5.77
CA GLN A 15 30.39 9.63 -7.06
C GLN A 15 29.45 10.75 -7.51
N ILE A 16 28.19 10.73 -7.09
CA ILE A 16 27.24 11.81 -7.39
C ILE A 16 27.34 12.94 -6.36
N SER A 17 27.49 12.63 -5.06
CA SER A 17 27.52 13.66 -4.02
C SER A 17 28.69 14.63 -4.15
N LYS A 18 29.90 14.16 -4.50
CA LYS A 18 31.09 15.02 -4.62
C LYS A 18 31.02 16.08 -5.75
N PRO A 19 30.74 15.72 -7.01
CA PRO A 19 30.67 16.71 -8.10
C PRO A 19 29.50 17.68 -7.92
N ILE A 20 28.33 17.21 -7.46
CA ILE A 20 27.19 18.09 -7.24
C ILE A 20 27.48 19.06 -6.08
N SER A 21 28.06 18.58 -4.97
CA SER A 21 28.50 19.47 -3.88
C SER A 21 29.45 20.56 -4.38
N ASN A 22 30.40 20.25 -5.27
CA ASN A 22 31.35 21.22 -5.78
C ASN A 22 30.70 22.27 -6.70
N ILE A 23 29.72 21.87 -7.53
CA ILE A 23 28.95 22.80 -8.36
C ILE A 23 28.09 23.73 -7.50
N ILE A 24 27.42 23.18 -6.49
CA ILE A 24 26.59 23.97 -5.57
C ILE A 24 27.45 24.95 -4.75
N LYS A 25 28.65 24.54 -4.31
CA LYS A 25 29.62 25.44 -3.64
C LYS A 25 30.06 26.59 -4.55
N ALA A 26 30.36 26.31 -5.83
CA ALA A 26 30.73 27.35 -6.80
C ALA A 26 29.59 28.35 -7.03
N HIS A 27 28.35 27.88 -7.15
CA HIS A 27 27.18 28.74 -7.31
C HIS A 27 26.83 29.54 -6.04
N ALA A 28 27.04 28.98 -4.85
CA ALA A 28 26.82 29.69 -3.58
C ALA A 28 27.79 30.85 -3.35
N GLN A 29 28.95 30.85 -4.01
CA GLN A 29 29.87 32.00 -3.98
C GLN A 29 29.47 33.09 -4.99
N GLN A 30 28.73 32.74 -6.04
CA GLN A 30 28.32 33.67 -7.08
C GLN A 30 26.97 34.35 -6.79
N HIS A 31 26.05 33.67 -6.08
CA HIS A 31 24.71 34.20 -5.79
C HIS A 31 24.44 34.39 -4.29
N GLU A 32 24.26 35.66 -3.91
CA GLU A 32 23.95 36.11 -2.55
C GLU A 32 22.63 35.54 -1.97
N TYR A 33 21.61 35.35 -2.82
CA TYR A 33 20.34 34.74 -2.40
C TYR A 33 20.53 33.26 -2.03
N PHE A 34 21.28 32.53 -2.87
CA PHE A 34 21.57 31.12 -2.65
C PHE A 34 22.46 30.91 -1.43
N ARG A 35 23.43 31.81 -1.20
CA ARG A 35 24.25 31.87 0.01
C ARG A 35 23.39 31.89 1.29
N LYS A 36 22.37 32.76 1.34
CA LYS A 36 21.44 32.84 2.48
C LYS A 36 20.63 31.55 2.67
N ILE A 37 20.21 30.91 1.58
CA ILE A 37 19.54 29.60 1.64
C ILE A 37 20.47 28.56 2.26
N CYS A 38 21.70 28.40 1.76
CA CYS A 38 22.66 27.43 2.31
C CYS A 38 22.94 27.67 3.79
N ILE A 39 23.13 28.93 4.20
CA ILE A 39 23.36 29.28 5.61
C ILE A 39 22.13 28.92 6.46
N SER A 40 20.92 29.27 6.02
CA SER A 40 19.69 28.97 6.77
C SER A 40 19.45 27.46 6.92
N VAL A 41 19.70 26.69 5.86
CA VAL A 41 19.58 25.22 5.87
C VAL A 41 20.63 24.62 6.79
N ALA A 42 21.90 25.03 6.67
CA ALA A 42 22.98 24.53 7.52
C ALA A 42 22.72 24.82 9.00
N GLN A 43 22.26 26.02 9.33
CA GLN A 43 21.90 26.38 10.70
C GLN A 43 20.70 25.59 11.23
N LYS A 44 19.66 25.35 10.41
CA LYS A 44 18.52 24.50 10.78
C LYS A 44 18.98 23.07 11.04
N VAL A 45 19.71 22.46 10.10
CA VAL A 45 20.23 21.10 10.24
C VAL A 45 21.09 20.97 11.50
N HIS A 46 21.98 21.92 11.75
CA HIS A 46 22.84 21.90 12.94
C HIS A 46 22.02 22.03 14.25
N LYS A 47 21.02 22.91 14.28
CA LYS A 47 20.11 23.04 15.43
C LYS A 47 19.31 21.76 15.65
N THR A 48 18.79 21.15 14.59
CA THR A 48 18.04 19.89 14.68
C THR A 48 18.92 18.75 15.14
N ASP A 49 20.15 18.61 14.62
CA ASP A 49 21.11 17.59 15.06
C ASP A 49 21.42 17.72 16.55
N ILE A 50 21.72 18.94 17.03
CA ILE A 50 21.95 19.19 18.46
C ILE A 50 20.69 18.90 19.28
N THR A 51 19.51 19.34 18.82
CA THR A 51 18.25 19.12 19.54
C THR A 51 17.91 17.63 19.64
N VAL A 52 18.11 16.87 18.56
CA VAL A 52 17.87 15.42 18.53
C VAL A 52 18.86 14.70 19.45
N ARG A 53 20.15 15.06 19.40
CA ARG A 53 21.16 14.49 20.31
C ARG A 53 20.82 14.77 21.77
N MET A 54 20.43 16.00 22.09
CA MET A 54 20.04 16.38 23.46
C MET A 54 18.79 15.61 23.93
N ARG A 55 17.78 15.47 23.06
CA ARG A 55 16.58 14.67 23.35
C ARG A 55 16.89 13.19 23.56
N LEU A 56 17.85 12.63 22.83
CA LEU A 56 18.25 11.24 22.97
C LEU A 56 19.10 11.00 24.23
N LEU A 57 19.92 11.98 24.64
CA LEU A 57 20.76 11.89 25.84
C LEU A 57 20.03 12.29 27.13
N GLY A 58 18.79 12.78 27.06
CA GLY A 58 18.01 13.20 28.23
C GLY A 58 18.52 14.47 28.91
N GLU A 59 19.44 15.19 28.28
CA GLU A 59 19.90 16.50 28.76
C GLU A 59 18.86 17.56 28.40
N GLU A 60 17.96 17.85 29.34
CA GLU A 60 17.01 18.97 29.25
C GLU A 60 17.73 20.31 29.49
N GLY A 61 18.61 20.67 28.56
CA GLY A 61 19.32 21.94 28.56
C GLY A 61 19.18 22.61 27.20
N THR A 62 18.79 23.89 27.20
CA THR A 62 18.88 24.74 26.01
C THR A 62 20.36 24.95 25.65
N ALA A 63 20.97 23.96 25.00
CA ALA A 63 22.33 24.05 24.53
C ALA A 63 22.44 25.29 23.64
N LYS A 64 23.25 26.27 24.06
CA LYS A 64 23.44 27.53 23.33
C LYS A 64 24.17 27.22 22.02
N VAL A 65 23.41 26.93 20.97
CA VAL A 65 23.93 26.63 19.63
C VAL A 65 24.61 27.88 19.09
N ARG A 66 25.95 27.88 19.07
CA ARG A 66 26.71 28.96 18.43
C ARG A 66 26.46 28.88 16.92
N PRO A 67 26.06 29.98 16.25
CA PRO A 67 25.90 29.97 14.80
C PRO A 67 27.25 29.65 14.13
N LEU A 68 27.21 28.82 13.09
CA LEU A 68 28.41 28.50 12.31
C LEU A 68 28.91 29.74 11.58
N ASN A 69 30.24 29.83 11.41
CA ASN A 69 30.87 30.80 10.50
C ASN A 69 30.27 30.64 9.09
N ASP A 70 29.90 31.74 8.46
CA ASP A 70 29.27 31.79 7.14
C ASP A 70 29.96 30.90 6.10
N LYS A 71 31.30 30.88 6.06
CA LYS A 71 32.05 30.02 5.12
C LYS A 71 31.77 28.53 5.35
N ARG A 72 31.76 28.10 6.61
CA ARG A 72 31.51 26.70 6.98
C ARG A 72 30.04 26.34 6.79
N ALA A 73 29.12 27.27 7.09
CA ALA A 73 27.70 27.08 6.89
C ALA A 73 27.36 26.90 5.40
N ILE A 74 28.01 27.66 4.50
CA ILE A 74 27.85 27.49 3.05
C ILE A 74 28.32 26.11 2.62
N GLU A 75 29.47 25.66 3.11
CA GLU A 75 30.04 24.37 2.72
C GLU A 75 29.15 23.19 3.14
N THR A 76 28.72 23.18 4.40
CA THR A 76 27.82 22.16 4.95
C THR A 76 26.45 22.22 4.29
N GLY A 77 25.89 23.42 4.09
CA GLY A 77 24.60 23.62 3.44
C GLY A 77 24.60 23.14 1.98
N ALA A 78 25.66 23.44 1.21
CA ALA A 78 25.81 22.99 -0.16
C ALA A 78 25.88 21.46 -0.28
N THR A 79 26.61 20.83 0.64
CA THR A 79 26.78 19.38 0.68
C THR A 79 25.44 18.70 0.97
N PHE A 80 24.74 19.16 2.01
CA PHE A 80 23.42 18.66 2.38
C PHE A 80 22.37 18.84 1.27
N LEU A 81 22.38 20.00 0.60
CA LEU A 81 21.43 20.28 -0.48
C LEU A 81 21.67 19.37 -1.69
N SER A 82 22.94 19.12 -2.05
CA SER A 82 23.28 18.18 -3.13
C SER A 82 22.85 16.75 -2.83
N GLU A 83 23.07 16.30 -1.61
CA GLU A 83 22.73 14.95 -1.17
C GLU A 83 21.20 14.75 -1.13
N THR A 84 20.49 15.74 -0.58
CA THR A 84 19.01 15.75 -0.55
C THR A 84 18.44 15.71 -1.96
N PHE A 85 19.02 16.47 -2.90
CA PHE A 85 18.56 16.46 -4.29
C PHE A 85 18.71 15.06 -4.94
N VAL A 86 19.85 14.41 -4.74
CA VAL A 86 20.10 13.06 -5.28
C VAL A 86 19.14 12.03 -4.67
N PHE A 87 18.95 12.08 -3.34
CA PHE A 87 17.99 11.21 -2.67
C PHE A 87 16.55 11.50 -3.08
N ALA A 88 16.18 12.75 -3.33
CA ALA A 88 14.85 13.11 -3.80
C ALA A 88 14.59 12.52 -5.20
N VAL A 89 15.55 12.62 -6.12
CA VAL A 89 15.42 12.04 -7.46
C VAL A 89 15.36 10.51 -7.39
N ALA A 90 16.29 9.88 -6.68
CA ALA A 90 16.31 8.42 -6.53
C ALA A 90 15.05 7.90 -5.81
N GLY A 91 14.65 8.56 -4.72
CA GLY A 91 13.44 8.24 -3.97
C GLY A 91 12.18 8.40 -4.81
N SER A 92 12.09 9.45 -5.62
CA SER A 92 10.95 9.68 -6.51
C SER A 92 10.78 8.55 -7.52
N ILE A 93 11.88 8.05 -8.11
CA ILE A 93 11.84 6.90 -9.03
C ILE A 93 11.34 5.65 -8.30
N VAL A 94 11.88 5.37 -7.11
CA VAL A 94 11.47 4.20 -6.30
C VAL A 94 9.98 4.28 -5.92
N VAL A 95 9.52 5.45 -5.45
CA VAL A 95 8.10 5.65 -5.10
C VAL A 95 7.22 5.51 -6.34
N PHE A 96 7.65 6.04 -7.49
CA PHE A 96 6.93 5.91 -8.75
C PHE A 96 6.80 4.45 -9.20
N GLU A 97 7.88 3.68 -9.13
CA GLU A 97 7.87 2.25 -9.45
C GLU A 97 7.02 1.47 -8.45
N ALA A 98 7.12 1.75 -7.15
CA ALA A 98 6.30 1.12 -6.12
C ALA A 98 4.81 1.42 -6.32
N TYR A 99 4.46 2.66 -6.66
CA TYR A 99 3.09 3.05 -6.99
C TYR A 99 2.59 2.29 -8.22
N ARG A 100 3.38 2.23 -9.29
CA ARG A 100 3.05 1.48 -10.51
C ARG A 100 2.93 -0.03 -10.25
N GLN A 101 3.79 -0.61 -9.42
CA GLN A 101 3.80 -2.03 -9.09
C GLN A 101 2.58 -2.40 -8.26
N ARG A 102 2.18 -1.56 -7.31
CA ARG A 102 0.96 -1.76 -6.51
C ARG A 102 -0.28 -1.86 -7.40
N GLN A 103 -0.39 -1.02 -8.43
CA GLN A 103 -1.52 -1.10 -9.37
C GLN A 103 -1.54 -2.42 -10.14
N LYS A 104 -0.38 -2.90 -10.62
CA LYS A 104 -0.30 -4.21 -11.30
C LYS A 104 -0.69 -5.37 -10.38
N GLU A 105 -0.32 -5.31 -9.10
CA GLU A 105 -0.67 -6.35 -8.14
C GLU A 105 -2.17 -6.38 -7.86
N LEU A 106 -2.83 -5.22 -7.77
CA LEU A 106 -4.28 -5.14 -7.61
C LEU A 106 -5.01 -5.74 -8.81
N THR A 107 -4.66 -5.35 -10.03
CA THR A 107 -5.24 -5.95 -11.25
C THR A 107 -5.00 -7.46 -11.31
N ARG A 108 -3.81 -7.93 -10.92
CA ARG A 108 -3.53 -9.38 -10.88
C ARG A 108 -4.41 -10.12 -9.88
N ARG A 109 -4.70 -9.51 -8.73
CA ARG A 109 -5.60 -10.11 -7.72
C ARG A 109 -7.03 -10.20 -8.26
N GLU A 110 -7.50 -9.16 -8.94
CA GLU A 110 -8.81 -9.12 -9.60
C GLU A 110 -8.92 -10.18 -10.70
N THR A 111 -7.94 -10.29 -11.60
CA THR A 111 -7.97 -11.33 -12.66
C THR A 111 -7.96 -12.75 -12.10
N VAL A 112 -7.18 -12.99 -11.03
CA VAL A 112 -7.16 -14.32 -10.38
C VAL A 112 -8.51 -14.62 -9.73
N GLU A 113 -9.19 -13.61 -9.17
CA GLU A 113 -10.53 -13.77 -8.62
C GLU A 113 -11.56 -14.12 -9.69
N ASP A 114 -11.51 -13.47 -10.86
CA ASP A 114 -12.40 -13.76 -11.99
C ASP A 114 -12.16 -15.15 -12.59
N ASP A 115 -10.91 -15.56 -12.76
CA ASP A 115 -10.55 -16.90 -13.24
C ASP A 115 -11.08 -17.98 -12.28
N ILE A 116 -10.93 -17.76 -10.97
CA ILE A 116 -11.44 -18.68 -9.94
C ILE A 116 -12.97 -18.79 -10.02
N LYS A 117 -13.69 -17.66 -10.14
CA LYS A 117 -15.16 -17.67 -10.29
C LYS A 117 -15.60 -18.43 -11.54
N THR A 118 -14.88 -18.26 -12.64
CA THR A 118 -15.17 -18.96 -13.91
C THR A 118 -15.03 -20.47 -13.75
N LEU A 119 -13.94 -20.94 -13.14
CA LEU A 119 -13.73 -22.36 -12.86
C LEU A 119 -14.82 -22.95 -11.96
N GLN A 120 -15.30 -22.19 -10.97
CA GLN A 120 -16.42 -22.64 -10.13
C GLN A 120 -17.71 -22.83 -10.93
N HIS A 121 -18.04 -21.89 -11.82
CA HIS A 121 -19.22 -22.01 -12.70
C HIS A 121 -19.13 -23.26 -13.60
N GLU A 122 -17.97 -23.55 -14.16
CA GLU A 122 -17.76 -24.74 -14.97
C GLU A 122 -17.91 -26.02 -14.15
N ILE A 123 -17.37 -26.06 -12.93
CA ILE A 123 -17.53 -27.19 -12.00
C ILE A 123 -19.01 -27.41 -11.66
N GLU A 124 -19.76 -26.35 -11.35
CA GLU A 124 -21.20 -26.47 -11.03
C GLU A 124 -22.01 -26.91 -12.26
N TYR A 125 -21.67 -26.41 -13.45
CA TYR A 125 -22.25 -26.87 -14.70
C TYR A 125 -21.99 -28.36 -14.93
N LEU A 126 -20.75 -28.83 -14.70
CA LEU A 126 -20.39 -30.24 -14.79
C LEU A 126 -21.13 -31.08 -13.74
N LYS A 127 -21.20 -30.63 -12.48
CA LYS A 127 -21.95 -31.28 -11.39
C LYS A 127 -23.41 -31.44 -11.79
N ARG A 128 -24.02 -30.39 -12.36
CA ARG A 128 -25.40 -30.44 -12.88
C ARG A 128 -25.55 -31.43 -14.04
N LYS A 129 -24.63 -31.45 -14.99
CA LYS A 129 -24.62 -32.41 -16.10
C LYS A 129 -24.43 -33.85 -15.61
N LEU A 130 -23.56 -34.09 -14.64
CA LEU A 130 -23.35 -35.42 -14.04
C LEU A 130 -24.58 -35.93 -13.28
N ARG A 131 -25.29 -35.03 -12.56
CA ARG A 131 -26.60 -35.34 -11.96
C ARG A 131 -27.63 -35.77 -13.01
N GLU A 132 -27.61 -35.17 -14.20
CA GLU A 132 -28.48 -35.55 -15.33
C GLU A 132 -28.22 -37.00 -15.79
N TYR A 133 -26.98 -37.48 -15.70
CA TYR A 133 -26.59 -38.85 -16.04
C TYR A 133 -26.69 -39.87 -14.89
N ASN A 134 -27.26 -39.49 -13.74
CA ASN A 134 -27.44 -40.35 -12.55
C ASN A 134 -26.13 -41.02 -12.06
N VAL A 135 -24.99 -40.37 -12.30
CA VAL A 135 -23.69 -40.82 -11.81
C VAL A 135 -23.61 -40.49 -10.31
N ARG A 136 -23.39 -41.50 -9.47
CA ARG A 136 -23.09 -41.27 -8.05
C ARG A 136 -21.73 -40.59 -7.95
N LEU A 137 -21.71 -39.37 -7.43
CA LEU A 137 -20.49 -38.67 -7.06
C LEU A 137 -20.09 -39.16 -5.67
N ASP A 138 -18.85 -39.66 -5.52
CA ASP A 138 -18.28 -39.96 -4.21
C ASP A 138 -18.17 -38.66 -3.39
N ASP A 139 -18.35 -38.76 -2.06
CA ASP A 139 -18.37 -37.64 -1.13
C ASP A 139 -17.01 -36.92 -1.08
N TYR A 140 -16.77 -36.00 -2.01
CA TYR A 140 -15.59 -35.16 -2.03
C TYR A 140 -15.73 -34.05 -0.97
N THR A 141 -15.01 -34.20 0.15
CA THR A 141 -14.85 -33.13 1.14
C THR A 141 -13.58 -32.33 0.85
N PRO A 142 -13.65 -30.99 0.75
CA PRO A 142 -12.46 -30.14 0.65
C PRO A 142 -11.50 -30.38 1.82
N LEU A 143 -10.19 -30.35 1.57
CA LEU A 143 -9.16 -30.44 2.60
C LEU A 143 -9.30 -29.26 3.58
N LYS A 144 -9.56 -29.56 4.86
CA LYS A 144 -9.82 -28.57 5.93
C LYS A 144 -8.67 -27.61 6.23
N ASP A 145 -7.45 -27.93 5.77
CA ASP A 145 -6.25 -27.10 5.97
C ASP A 145 -6.05 -26.03 4.89
N LEU A 146 -6.93 -25.97 3.88
CA LEU A 146 -6.88 -24.95 2.84
C LEU A 146 -7.75 -23.76 3.26
N ASN A 147 -7.12 -22.58 3.45
CA ASN A 147 -7.84 -21.35 3.78
C ASN A 147 -7.82 -20.40 2.56
N PRO A 148 -8.67 -20.65 1.54
CA PRO A 148 -8.66 -19.85 0.33
C PRO A 148 -9.12 -18.43 0.64
N LYS A 149 -8.26 -17.45 0.37
CA LYS A 149 -8.55 -16.03 0.64
C LYS A 149 -9.62 -15.44 -0.28
N VAL A 150 -9.90 -16.11 -1.40
CA VAL A 150 -10.82 -15.68 -2.46
C VAL A 150 -12.12 -16.50 -2.45
N LEU A 151 -12.06 -17.77 -2.06
CA LEU A 151 -13.21 -18.68 -2.07
C LEU A 151 -13.86 -18.73 -0.69
N ARG A 152 -15.17 -18.47 -0.61
CA ARG A 152 -15.96 -18.73 0.59
C ARG A 152 -16.79 -19.98 0.35
N LEU A 153 -16.31 -21.09 0.89
CA LEU A 153 -16.98 -22.39 0.82
C LEU A 153 -17.73 -22.62 2.14
N ASP A 154 -18.92 -23.20 2.10
CA ASP A 154 -19.58 -23.70 3.31
C ASP A 154 -18.98 -25.04 3.75
N GLU A 155 -19.44 -25.56 4.90
CA GLU A 155 -19.00 -26.85 5.44
C GLU A 155 -19.29 -28.05 4.51
N ASN A 156 -20.16 -27.87 3.52
CA ASN A 156 -20.54 -28.88 2.52
C ASN A 156 -19.74 -28.73 1.21
N GLY A 157 -18.88 -27.72 1.11
CA GLY A 157 -18.05 -27.46 -0.07
C GLY A 157 -18.77 -26.72 -1.21
N ASP A 158 -19.95 -26.17 -0.98
CA ASP A 158 -20.68 -25.36 -1.95
C ASP A 158 -20.26 -23.88 -1.84
N SER A 159 -20.31 -23.15 -2.96
CA SER A 159 -19.93 -21.72 -3.02
C SER A 159 -20.98 -20.85 -2.33
N VAL A 160 -20.58 -20.16 -1.24
CA VAL A 160 -21.45 -19.27 -0.47
C VAL A 160 -21.37 -17.86 -1.05
N ASP A 161 -22.21 -17.58 -2.03
CA ASP A 161 -22.42 -16.20 -2.46
C ASP A 161 -23.41 -15.52 -1.51
N LEU A 162 -22.88 -14.79 -0.51
CA LEU A 162 -23.69 -14.06 0.47
C LEU A 162 -24.68 -13.09 -0.20
N THR A 163 -24.34 -12.56 -1.38
CA THR A 163 -25.20 -11.64 -2.12
C THR A 163 -26.44 -12.35 -2.65
N VAL A 164 -26.30 -13.58 -3.14
CA VAL A 164 -27.41 -14.41 -3.61
C VAL A 164 -28.26 -14.90 -2.45
N GLN A 165 -27.64 -15.31 -1.33
CA GLN A 165 -28.39 -15.76 -0.15
C GLN A 165 -29.20 -14.62 0.49
N VAL A 166 -28.63 -13.42 0.58
CA VAL A 166 -29.35 -12.23 1.09
C VAL A 166 -30.47 -11.83 0.14
N GLN A 167 -30.24 -11.90 -1.18
CA GLN A 167 -31.27 -11.61 -2.16
C GLN A 167 -32.43 -12.60 -2.06
N GLU A 168 -32.15 -13.90 -1.97
CA GLU A 168 -33.16 -14.93 -1.86
C GLU A 168 -33.92 -14.88 -0.52
N LEU A 169 -33.24 -14.49 0.57
CA LEU A 169 -33.89 -14.22 1.85
C LEU A 169 -34.83 -13.00 1.79
N ASN A 170 -34.41 -11.92 1.13
CA ASN A 170 -35.26 -10.75 0.91
C ASN A 170 -36.49 -11.10 0.05
N ASP A 171 -36.31 -11.86 -1.02
CA ASP A 171 -37.41 -12.31 -1.87
C ASP A 171 -38.41 -13.21 -1.11
N ARG A 172 -37.92 -14.03 -0.17
CA ARG A 172 -38.77 -14.84 0.73
C ARG A 172 -39.50 -13.98 1.77
N LEU A 173 -38.86 -12.92 2.28
CA LEU A 173 -39.47 -11.99 3.23
C LEU A 173 -40.63 -11.23 2.57
N ASP A 174 -40.41 -10.71 1.35
CA ASP A 174 -41.43 -10.04 0.53
C ASP A 174 -42.63 -10.96 0.22
N ALA A 175 -42.38 -12.25 -0.02
CA ALA A 175 -43.43 -13.23 -0.26
C ALA A 175 -44.30 -13.49 0.98
N LEU A 176 -43.70 -13.47 2.18
CA LEU A 176 -44.44 -13.61 3.44
C LEU A 176 -45.26 -12.36 3.77
N GLU A 177 -44.71 -11.17 3.53
CA GLU A 177 -45.41 -9.90 3.77
C GLU A 177 -46.64 -9.72 2.86
N ARG A 178 -46.58 -10.25 1.63
CA ARG A 178 -47.73 -10.32 0.71
C ARG A 178 -48.82 -11.30 1.15
N VAL A 179 -48.47 -12.34 1.91
CA VAL A 179 -49.44 -13.32 2.43
C VAL A 179 -50.16 -12.78 3.66
N ASP A 180 -49.47 -12.02 4.51
CA ASP A 180 -50.09 -11.39 5.69
C ASP A 180 -51.04 -10.23 5.30
N THR A 181 -50.67 -9.41 4.31
CA THR A 181 -51.56 -8.35 3.79
C THR A 181 -52.81 -8.90 3.08
N ALA A 182 -52.72 -10.08 2.45
CA ALA A 182 -53.89 -10.75 1.86
C ALA A 182 -54.84 -11.33 2.93
N LYS A 183 -54.32 -11.78 4.08
CA LYS A 183 -55.14 -12.29 5.18
C LYS A 183 -55.86 -11.20 5.98
N GLU A 184 -55.31 -9.99 6.06
CA GLU A 184 -55.99 -8.86 6.69
C GLU A 184 -57.17 -8.35 5.85
N GLY A 185 -57.07 -8.39 4.51
CA GLY A 185 -58.18 -8.01 3.62
C GLY A 185 -59.41 -8.92 3.70
N ASP A 186 -59.20 -10.24 3.82
CA ASP A 186 -60.31 -11.22 3.95
C ASP A 186 -61.05 -11.15 5.30
N ALA A 187 -60.45 -10.51 6.32
CA ALA A 187 -61.06 -10.33 7.63
C ALA A 187 -61.98 -9.09 7.69
N GLU A 188 -61.76 -8.08 6.83
CA GLU A 188 -62.63 -6.89 6.75
C GLU A 188 -63.88 -7.12 5.88
N GLU A 189 -63.86 -8.04 4.91
CA GLU A 189 -65.03 -8.33 4.04
C GLU A 189 -66.10 -9.23 4.71
N LYS A 190 -65.85 -9.71 5.94
CA LYS A 190 -66.75 -10.61 6.68
C LYS A 190 -67.50 -9.97 7.85
N LYS A 191 -67.51 -8.64 7.96
CA LYS A 191 -68.24 -7.90 9.00
C LYS A 191 -69.33 -7.02 8.40
#